data_AF-A0A640ST11-F1
#
_entry.id   AF-A0A640ST11-F1
#
_cell.length_a   1.000
_cell.length_b   1.000
_cell.length_c   1.000
_cell.angle_alpha   90.00
_cell.angle_beta   90.00
_cell.angle_gamma   90.00
#
_symmetry.space_group_name_H-M   'P 1'
#
loop_
_entity.id
_entity.type
_entity.pdbx_description
1 polymer ?
#
loop_
_entity_poly.entity_id
_entity_poly.type
_entity_poly.pdbx_seq_one_letter_code
_entity_poly.pdbx_strand_id
1 'polypeptide(L)' 'MVRELGDGVAATCLERGPLSTDSLVTGGAWSAYCYNGHVYSNDIAKGFDILALDDRRTDSAKSVRLRELNAQTQPDYR' A
#
# COMPACT_ATOMS: atom_id res chain seq x y z
N MET A 1 17.80 3.26 -9.17
CA MET A 1 18.84 3.29 -8.13
C MET A 1 18.15 2.88 -6.83
N VAL A 2 18.28 1.61 -6.43
CA VAL A 2 17.59 1.06 -5.26
C VAL A 2 18.50 1.21 -4.05
N ARG A 3 18.10 2.02 -3.07
CA ARG A 3 18.66 1.96 -1.72
C ARG A 3 17.67 1.16 -0.89
N GLU A 4 18.11 0.00 -0.42
CA GLU A 4 17.45 -0.70 0.67
C GLU A 4 17.58 0.17 1.94
N LEU A 5 16.44 0.50 2.54
CA LEU A 5 16.40 1.02 3.91
C LEU A 5 16.10 -0.17 4.82
N GLY A 6 17.05 -0.45 5.71
CA GLY A 6 16.91 -1.47 6.74
C GLY A 6 15.69 -1.22 7.63
N ASP A 7 15.11 -2.33 8.07
CA ASP A 7 14.17 -2.45 9.19
C ASP A 7 12.75 -1.87 9.05
N GLY A 8 12.29 -1.56 7.84
CA GLY A 8 10.88 -1.26 7.57
C GLY A 8 10.32 -2.12 6.45
N VAL A 9 9.09 -2.61 6.59
CA VAL A 9 8.34 -3.13 5.43
C VAL A 9 8.21 -1.98 4.44
N ALA A 10 9.03 -1.98 3.39
CA ALA A 10 8.92 -1.01 2.32
C ALA A 10 7.68 -1.36 1.49
N ALA A 11 6.57 -0.68 1.74
CA ALA A 11 5.41 -0.73 0.86
C ALA A 11 5.74 0.09 -0.40
N THR A 12 6.20 -0.56 -1.45
CA THR A 12 6.34 0.04 -2.78
C THR A 12 4.94 0.19 -3.39
N CYS A 13 4.60 1.36 -3.91
CA CYS A 13 3.34 1.55 -4.64
C CYS A 13 3.36 0.75 -5.96
N LEU A 14 2.23 0.13 -6.28
CA LEU A 14 2.03 -0.57 -7.55
C LEU A 14 1.89 0.46 -8.68
N GLU A 15 2.86 0.50 -9.60
CA GLU A 15 2.81 1.41 -10.75
C GLU A 15 2.40 0.69 -12.04
N ARG A 16 1.38 1.22 -12.72
CA ARG A 16 0.88 0.74 -14.03
C ARG A 16 1.51 1.46 -15.24
N GLY A 17 2.70 2.02 -15.07
CA GLY A 17 3.38 2.80 -16.14
C GLY A 17 2.89 4.25 -16.28
N PRO A 18 3.41 5.02 -17.25
CA PRO A 18 3.07 6.43 -17.41
C PRO A 18 1.62 6.65 -17.83
N LEU A 19 1.02 7.75 -17.38
CA LEU A 19 -0.35 8.16 -17.78
C LEU A 19 -0.42 8.65 -19.23
N SER A 20 0.65 9.25 -19.73
CA SER A 20 0.77 9.79 -21.08
C SER A 20 2.25 9.79 -21.48
N THR A 21 2.52 9.55 -22.76
CA THR A 21 3.86 9.72 -23.36
C THR A 21 4.06 11.10 -23.96
N ASP A 22 2.97 11.85 -24.15
CA ASP A 22 2.95 13.03 -25.02
C ASP A 22 2.75 14.33 -24.22
N SER A 23 2.33 14.21 -22.96
CA SER A 23 1.99 15.36 -22.11
C SER A 23 2.16 15.04 -20.63
N LEU A 24 2.44 16.08 -19.84
CA LEU A 24 2.50 15.97 -18.38
C LEU A 24 1.09 15.91 -17.79
N VAL A 25 0.81 14.87 -17.03
CA VAL A 25 -0.47 14.64 -16.34
C VAL A 25 -0.18 14.32 -14.87
N THR A 26 -0.89 14.98 -13.96
CA THR A 26 -0.80 14.66 -12.52
C THR A 26 -1.33 13.25 -12.26
N GLY A 27 -0.52 12.43 -11.60
CA GLY A 27 -0.82 11.04 -11.30
C GLY A 27 -0.01 10.51 -10.13
N GLY A 28 -0.19 9.24 -9.83
CA GLY A 28 0.52 8.53 -8.76
C GLY A 28 -0.36 8.26 -7.54
N ALA A 29 0.15 7.40 -6.66
CA ALA A 29 -0.52 7.05 -5.42
C ALA A 29 -0.65 8.25 -4.48
N TRP A 30 -1.87 8.52 -3.98
CA TRP A 30 -2.14 9.57 -2.99
C TRP A 30 -2.45 9.00 -1.60
N SER A 31 -2.73 7.70 -1.50
CA SER A 31 -2.83 7.00 -0.22
C SER A 31 -2.54 5.50 -0.36
N ALA A 32 -2.09 4.89 0.74
CA ALA A 32 -1.91 3.46 0.87
C ALA A 32 -2.19 3.03 2.32
N TYR A 33 -2.92 1.93 2.48
CA TYR A 33 -3.33 1.41 3.79
C TYR A 33 -3.10 -0.10 3.86
N CYS A 34 -2.48 -0.57 4.93
CA CYS A 34 -2.34 -2.00 5.20
C CYS A 34 -3.45 -2.47 6.14
N TYR A 35 -4.22 -3.48 5.74
CA TYR A 35 -5.24 -4.08 6.60
C TYR A 35 -5.44 -5.56 6.27
N ASN A 36 -5.45 -6.40 7.31
CA ASN A 36 -5.69 -7.85 7.23
C ASN A 36 -4.92 -8.56 6.11
N GLY A 37 -3.62 -8.29 5.99
CA GLY A 37 -2.76 -8.88 4.98
C GLY A 37 -2.98 -8.35 3.56
N HIS A 38 -3.61 -7.19 3.41
CA HIS A 38 -3.78 -6.52 2.13
C HIS A 38 -3.26 -5.09 2.19
N VAL A 39 -2.69 -4.61 1.08
CA VAL A 39 -2.40 -3.20 0.84
C VAL A 39 -3.48 -2.65 -0.09
N TYR A 40 -4.18 -1.63 0.37
CA TYR A 40 -5.18 -0.88 -0.38
C TYR A 40 -4.53 0.43 -0.82
N SER A 41 -4.42 0.65 -2.13
CA SER A 41 -3.81 1.87 -2.66
C SER A 41 -4.77 2.59 -3.57
N ASN A 42 -4.74 3.93 -3.52
CA ASN A 42 -5.49 4.75 -4.44
C ASN A 42 -4.52 5.67 -5.20
N ASP A 43 -4.67 5.71 -6.51
CA ASP A 43 -3.97 6.59 -7.44
C ASP A 43 -4.88 7.75 -7.84
N ILE A 44 -4.30 8.93 -8.07
CA ILE A 44 -5.01 10.16 -8.47
C ILE A 44 -5.79 9.96 -9.77
N ALA A 45 -5.22 9.22 -10.72
CA ALA A 45 -5.77 9.07 -12.07
C ALA A 45 -6.06 7.60 -12.45
N LYS A 46 -5.36 6.64 -11.87
CA LYS A 46 -5.45 5.22 -12.25
C LYS A 46 -6.37 4.38 -11.35
N GLY A 47 -7.03 4.98 -10.38
CA GLY A 47 -8.05 4.31 -9.55
C GLY A 47 -7.49 3.56 -8.34
N PHE A 48 -8.10 2.43 -8.01
CA PHE A 48 -7.92 1.71 -6.74
C PHE A 48 -7.37 0.31 -6.95
N ASP A 49 -6.41 -0.08 -6.12
CA ASP A 49 -5.74 -1.38 -6.17
C ASP A 49 -5.76 -2.06 -4.80
N ILE A 50 -5.87 -3.39 -4.84
CA ILE A 50 -5.75 -4.26 -3.67
C ILE A 50 -4.65 -5.27 -3.95
N LEU A 51 -3.62 -5.28 -3.10
CA LEU A 51 -2.52 -6.23 -3.16
C LEU A 51 -2.59 -7.16 -1.96
N ALA A 52 -2.58 -8.46 -2.18
CA ALA A 52 -2.45 -9.44 -1.11
C ALA A 52 -0.97 -9.58 -0.70
N LEU A 53 -0.71 -9.59 0.61
CA LEU A 53 0.60 -9.86 1.18
C LEU A 53 0.72 -11.35 1.48
N ASP A 54 1.74 -11.97 0.90
CA ASP A 54 2.11 -13.37 1.10
C ASP A 54 3.54 -13.45 1.63
N ASP A 55 3.75 -12.90 2.83
CA ASP A 55 5.03 -12.92 3.54
C ASP A 55 4.78 -13.26 5.01
N ARG A 56 5.50 -14.28 5.52
CA ARG A 56 5.41 -14.74 6.92
C ARG A 56 5.59 -13.63 7.95
N ARG A 57 6.40 -12.60 7.65
CA ARG A 57 6.63 -11.44 8.52
C ARG A 57 5.36 -10.60 8.70
N THR A 58 4.41 -10.69 7.77
CA THR A 58 3.18 -9.91 7.75
C THR A 58 1.92 -10.74 7.97
N ASP A 59 2.04 -12.08 8.04
CA ASP A 59 0.90 -12.99 8.15
C ASP A 59 0.08 -12.78 9.44
N SER A 60 0.70 -12.34 10.53
CA SER A 60 -0.02 -12.04 11.79
C SER A 60 -1.11 -10.99 11.60
N ALA A 61 -0.93 -10.05 10.65
CA ALA A 61 -1.91 -9.02 10.35
C ALA A 61 -3.24 -9.61 9.84
N LYS A 62 -3.23 -10.77 9.16
CA LYS A 62 -4.44 -11.43 8.63
C LYS A 62 -5.44 -11.81 9.72
N SER A 63 -4.97 -12.01 10.95
CA SER A 63 -5.80 -12.43 12.09
C SER A 63 -6.35 -11.28 12.92
N VAL A 64 -6.01 -10.03 12.60
CA VAL A 64 -6.43 -8.87 13.39
C VAL A 64 -7.92 -8.59 13.17
N ARG A 65 -8.63 -8.38 14.28
CA ARG A 65 -10.04 -7.97 14.30
C ARG A 65 -10.15 -6.68 15.10
N LEU A 66 -10.38 -5.57 14.42
CA LEU A 66 -10.61 -4.29 15.08
C LEU A 66 -12.10 -4.14 15.41
N ARG A 67 -12.40 -3.68 16.63
CA ARG A 67 -13.77 -3.36 17.09
C ARG A 67 -14.36 -2.17 16.32
N GLU A 68 -13.49 -1.28 15.86
CA GLU A 68 -13.79 -0.13 15.02
C GLU A 68 -12.67 -0.02 13.98
N LEU A 69 -13.04 0.12 12.70
CA LEU A 69 -12.08 0.27 11.61
C LEU A 69 -11.94 1.75 11.27
N ASN A 70 -10.79 2.33 11.62
CA ASN A 70 -10.36 3.61 11.08
C ASN A 70 -9.14 3.36 10.19
N ALA A 71 -9.32 3.43 8.87
CA ALA A 71 -8.24 3.19 7.91
C ALA A 71 -7.05 4.14 8.08
N GLN A 72 -7.26 5.29 8.73
CA GLN A 72 -6.24 6.33 8.92
C GLN A 72 -5.38 6.12 10.16
N THR A 73 -5.87 5.37 11.15
CA THR A 73 -5.10 4.99 12.33
C THR A 73 -4.44 3.65 12.03
N GLN A 74 -3.12 3.61 11.89
CA GLN A 74 -2.36 2.36 11.76
C GLN A 74 -1.98 1.86 13.16
N PRO A 75 -2.73 0.92 13.78
CA PRO A 75 -2.36 0.38 15.08
C PRO A 75 -1.14 -0.54 14.94
N ASP A 76 -0.26 -0.51 15.94
CA ASP A 76 0.86 -1.46 16.02
C ASP A 76 0.35 -2.89 16.20
N TYR A 77 0.91 -3.80 15.41
CA TYR A 77 0.68 -5.24 15.52
C TYR A 77 1.86 -5.85 16.28
N ARG A 78 1.65 -6.24 17.55
CA ARG A 78 2.62 -6.98 18.36
C ARG A 78 2.58 -8.47 18.07
#